data_AF-A0A087EA81-F1
#
_entry.id   AF-A0A087EA81-F1
#
_cell.length_a   1.000
_cell.length_b   1.000
_cell.length_c   1.000
_cell.angle_alpha   90.00
_cell.angle_beta   90.00
_cell.angle_gamma   90.00
#
_symmetry.space_group_name_H-M   'P 1'
#
loop_
_entity.id
_entity.type
_entity.pdbx_description
1 polymer ?
#
loop_
_entity_poly.entity_id
_entity_poly.type
_entity_poly.pdbx_seq_one_letter_code
_entity_poly.pdbx_strand_id
1 'polypeptide(L)'
;MIDTATIRDAVRMVAGVDGLAMNPDDLVDDVALMAQAWPEEEDFMRAVLAVCTAMSDLISGKVEGKSLKYDLSDWHSFRFQHHRARGAKADARIIYRHIETGIHVKGFGNRHKPQDIYRHMMAERT
;
A
#
# COMPACT_ATOMS: atom_id res chain seq x y z
N MET A 1 0.91 -4.08 -20.66
CA MET A 1 2.08 -4.08 -19.75
C MET A 1 2.37 -2.62 -19.46
N ILE A 2 2.30 -2.22 -18.19
CA ILE A 2 2.54 -0.84 -17.79
C ILE A 2 3.98 -0.47 -18.12
N ASP A 3 4.19 0.67 -18.77
CA ASP A 3 5.52 1.11 -19.12
C ASP A 3 6.31 1.64 -17.90
N THR A 4 7.63 1.72 -18.05
CA THR A 4 8.52 2.14 -16.98
C THR A 4 8.34 3.60 -16.56
N ALA A 5 7.87 4.48 -17.46
CA ALA A 5 7.64 5.88 -17.14
C ALA A 5 6.43 6.02 -16.19
N THR A 6 5.36 5.30 -16.50
CA THR A 6 4.13 5.20 -15.71
C THR A 6 4.41 4.60 -14.32
N ILE A 7 5.21 3.54 -14.24
CA ILE A 7 5.66 2.99 -12.95
C ILE A 7 6.44 4.03 -12.14
N ARG A 8 7.37 4.75 -12.78
CA ARG A 8 8.18 5.78 -12.10
C ARG A 8 7.31 6.92 -11.58
N ASP A 9 6.32 7.36 -12.34
CA ASP A 9 5.42 8.42 -11.92
C ASP A 9 4.50 7.95 -10.79
N ALA A 10 4.03 6.70 -10.82
CA ALA A 10 3.32 6.10 -9.69
C ALA A 10 4.16 6.03 -8.41
N VAL A 11 5.44 5.65 -8.51
CA VAL A 11 6.37 5.69 -7.36
C VAL A 11 6.48 7.10 -6.78
N ARG A 12 6.63 8.12 -7.64
CA ARG A 12 6.70 9.53 -7.20
C ARG A 12 5.41 10.00 -6.54
N MET A 13 4.26 9.58 -7.04
CA MET A 13 2.97 9.91 -6.45
C MET A 13 2.82 9.36 -5.04
N VAL A 14 3.22 8.11 -4.81
CA VAL A 14 3.15 7.48 -3.49
C VAL A 14 4.22 8.08 -2.56
N ALA A 15 5.45 8.26 -3.04
CA ALA A 15 6.53 8.90 -2.26
C ALA A 15 6.20 10.33 -1.84
N GLY A 16 5.37 11.03 -2.61
CA GLY A 16 4.95 12.41 -2.35
C GLY A 16 3.81 12.55 -1.34
N VAL A 17 3.33 11.48 -0.71
CA VAL A 17 2.30 11.57 0.33
C VAL A 17 2.91 12.12 1.62
N ASP A 18 2.53 13.34 2.01
CA ASP A 18 3.02 13.97 3.25
C ASP A 18 2.67 13.15 4.49
N GLY A 19 3.66 12.91 5.35
CA GLY A 19 3.50 12.09 6.57
C GLY A 19 3.70 10.59 6.36
N LEU A 20 4.08 10.17 5.15
CA LEU A 20 4.46 8.78 4.85
C LEU A 20 5.95 8.55 5.07
N ALA A 21 6.28 7.53 5.87
CA ALA A 21 7.61 6.94 5.93
C ALA A 21 7.57 5.50 5.37
N MET A 22 8.51 5.16 4.48
CA MET A 22 8.61 3.83 3.87
C MET A 22 10.04 3.59 3.36
N ASN A 23 10.47 2.34 3.28
CA ASN A 23 11.71 1.98 2.59
C ASN A 23 11.55 2.23 1.06
N PRO A 24 12.48 2.96 0.42
CA PRO A 24 12.39 3.26 -1.03
C PRO A 24 12.38 2.01 -1.93
N ASP A 25 13.11 0.96 -1.59
CA ASP A 25 13.16 -0.27 -2.39
C ASP A 25 11.83 -1.02 -2.31
N ASP A 26 11.27 -1.13 -1.09
CA ASP A 26 9.95 -1.73 -0.88
C ASP A 26 8.86 -0.94 -1.62
N LEU A 27 8.98 0.39 -1.68
CA LEU A 27 8.05 1.23 -2.43
C LEU A 27 8.08 0.90 -3.93
N VAL A 28 9.27 0.77 -4.52
CA VAL A 28 9.42 0.43 -5.94
C VAL A 28 8.85 -0.96 -6.21
N ASP A 29 9.17 -1.93 -5.35
CA ASP A 29 8.69 -3.31 -5.47
C ASP A 29 7.16 -3.37 -5.39
N ASP A 30 6.54 -2.72 -4.40
CA ASP A 30 5.09 -2.70 -4.25
C ASP A 30 4.38 -2.08 -5.45
N VAL A 31 4.90 -0.97 -5.99
CA VAL A 31 4.32 -0.35 -7.21
C VAL A 31 4.49 -1.27 -8.42
N ALA A 32 5.63 -1.94 -8.58
CA ALA A 32 5.84 -2.91 -9.65
C ALA A 32 4.89 -4.11 -9.54
N LEU A 33 4.62 -4.59 -8.32
CA LEU A 33 3.66 -5.65 -8.04
C LEU A 33 2.21 -5.21 -8.32
N MET A 34 1.88 -3.96 -8.04
CA MET A 34 0.58 -3.39 -8.44
C MET A 34 0.42 -3.39 -9.96
N ALA A 35 1.44 -3.02 -10.72
CA ALA A 35 1.40 -3.07 -12.19
C ALA A 35 1.22 -4.50 -12.73
N GLN A 36 1.67 -5.52 -12.01
CA GLN A 36 1.41 -6.92 -12.34
C GLN A 36 0.00 -7.39 -11.93
N ALA A 37 -0.55 -6.82 -10.85
CA ALA A 37 -1.89 -7.16 -10.36
C ALA A 37 -3.00 -6.51 -11.19
N TRP A 38 -2.76 -5.31 -11.69
CA TRP A 38 -3.65 -4.53 -12.55
C TRP A 38 -2.88 -4.12 -13.81
N PRO A 39 -2.82 -4.98 -14.86
CA PRO A 39 -1.96 -4.77 -16.02
C PRO A 39 -2.49 -3.73 -17.02
N GLU A 40 -3.76 -3.32 -16.87
CA GLU A 40 -4.39 -2.24 -17.63
C GLU A 40 -4.08 -0.91 -16.97
N GLU A 41 -3.58 0.05 -17.75
CA GLU A 41 -3.08 1.33 -17.25
C GLU A 41 -4.11 2.12 -16.45
N GLU A 42 -5.36 2.13 -16.92
CA GLU A 42 -6.44 2.82 -16.22
C GLU A 42 -6.70 2.22 -14.83
N ASP A 43 -6.74 0.89 -14.72
CA ASP A 43 -6.99 0.21 -13.44
C ASP A 43 -5.76 0.29 -12.52
N PHE A 44 -4.55 0.22 -13.06
CA PHE A 44 -3.31 0.47 -12.33
C PHE A 44 -3.31 1.87 -11.70
N MET A 45 -3.55 2.91 -12.51
CA MET A 45 -3.53 4.29 -12.01
C MET A 45 -4.65 4.58 -11.02
N ARG A 46 -5.83 4.00 -11.21
CA ARG A 46 -6.90 4.02 -10.19
C ARG A 46 -6.44 3.39 -8.88
N ALA A 47 -5.73 2.26 -8.94
CA ALA A 47 -5.20 1.63 -7.75
C ALA A 47 -4.12 2.46 -7.05
N VAL A 48 -3.22 3.10 -7.81
CA VAL A 48 -2.21 4.03 -7.27
C VAL A 48 -2.89 5.19 -6.53
N LEU A 49 -3.89 5.83 -7.16
CA LEU A 49 -4.64 6.94 -6.55
C LEU A 49 -5.39 6.49 -5.28
N ALA A 50 -5.96 5.28 -5.30
CA ALA A 50 -6.61 4.71 -4.13
C ALA A 50 -5.64 4.45 -2.98
N VAL A 51 -4.41 4.02 -3.26
CA VAL A 51 -3.32 3.88 -2.27
C VAL A 51 -2.97 5.23 -1.67
N CYS A 52 -2.68 6.26 -2.48
CA CYS A 52 -2.36 7.60 -2.00
C CYS A 52 -3.48 8.15 -1.10
N THR A 53 -4.74 8.00 -1.55
CA THR A 53 -5.91 8.45 -0.78
C THR A 53 -6.04 7.72 0.55
N ALA A 54 -5.86 6.38 0.53
CA ALA A 54 -5.93 5.57 1.75
C ALA A 54 -4.82 5.93 2.73
N MET A 55 -3.60 6.20 2.26
CA MET A 55 -2.49 6.68 3.09
C MET A 55 -2.81 8.04 3.72
N SER A 56 -3.30 9.02 2.96
CA SER A 56 -3.72 10.31 3.51
C SER A 56 -4.85 10.19 4.53
N ASP A 57 -5.84 9.32 4.27
CA ASP A 57 -6.94 9.06 5.20
C ASP A 57 -6.44 8.40 6.51
N LEU A 58 -5.42 7.53 6.44
CA LEU A 58 -4.77 6.93 7.60
C LEU A 58 -3.95 7.96 8.40
N ILE A 59 -3.14 8.76 7.70
CA ILE A 59 -2.29 9.81 8.29
C ILE A 59 -3.12 10.87 9.01
N SER A 60 -4.29 11.23 8.45
CA SER A 60 -5.23 12.17 9.07
C SER A 60 -6.09 11.56 10.17
N GLY A 61 -5.99 10.26 10.43
CA GLY A 61 -6.82 9.56 11.42
C GLY A 61 -8.30 9.43 11.02
N LYS A 62 -8.64 9.68 9.75
CA LYS A 62 -10.02 9.56 9.24
C LYS A 62 -10.47 8.11 9.12
N VAL A 63 -9.53 7.20 8.91
CA VAL A 63 -9.75 5.75 8.89
C VAL A 63 -8.68 5.07 9.73
N GLU A 64 -8.98 3.85 10.20
CA GLU A 64 -8.04 3.05 10.99
C GLU A 64 -8.07 1.59 10.52
N GLY A 65 -6.91 0.95 10.51
CA GLY A 65 -6.73 -0.47 10.23
C GLY A 65 -7.04 -1.35 11.45
N LYS A 66 -7.01 -2.67 11.24
CA LYS A 66 -7.08 -3.63 12.35
C LYS A 66 -5.67 -3.97 12.80
N SER A 67 -5.40 -3.92 14.10
CA SER A 67 -4.12 -4.36 14.66
C SER A 67 -3.84 -5.82 14.29
N LEU A 68 -2.60 -6.09 13.91
CA LEU A 68 -2.10 -7.44 13.67
C LEU A 68 -1.78 -8.11 15.02
N LYS A 69 -1.67 -9.44 15.01
CA LYS A 69 -1.46 -10.23 16.23
C LYS A 69 0.00 -10.68 16.36
N TYR A 70 0.37 -11.13 17.56
CA TYR A 70 1.68 -11.71 17.88
C TYR A 70 2.81 -10.70 17.63
N ASP A 71 3.90 -11.11 16.98
CA ASP A 71 5.11 -10.32 16.71
C ASP A 71 4.87 -9.05 15.86
N LEU A 72 3.63 -8.82 15.43
CA LEU A 72 3.22 -7.69 14.62
C LEU A 72 2.21 -6.79 15.35
N SER A 73 2.15 -6.86 16.69
CA SER A 73 1.19 -6.11 17.50
C SER A 73 1.20 -4.60 17.24
N ASP A 74 2.36 -4.06 16.87
CA ASP A 74 2.52 -2.62 16.60
C ASP A 74 2.05 -2.24 15.19
N TRP A 75 1.77 -3.22 14.34
CA TRP A 75 1.35 -3.05 12.97
C TRP A 75 -0.16 -3.20 12.81
N HIS A 76 -0.70 -2.51 11.82
CA HIS A 76 -2.11 -2.45 11.48
C HIS A 76 -2.28 -2.85 10.01
N SER A 77 -3.35 -3.57 9.71
CA SER A 77 -3.78 -3.88 8.34
C SER A 77 -5.03 -3.08 8.01
N PHE A 78 -4.90 -2.11 7.11
CA PHE A 78 -6.03 -1.43 6.50
C PHE A 78 -6.41 -2.09 5.17
N ARG A 79 -7.70 -2.30 4.92
CA ARG A 79 -8.22 -2.94 3.71
C ARG A 79 -9.19 -1.98 3.02
N PHE A 80 -9.03 -1.81 1.72
CA PHE A 80 -9.85 -0.91 0.92
C PHE A 80 -10.06 -1.48 -0.47
N GLN A 81 -10.89 -0.80 -1.25
CA GLN A 81 -11.13 -1.12 -2.66
C GLN A 81 -10.35 -0.12 -3.50
N HIS A 82 -9.63 -0.60 -4.52
CA HIS A 82 -9.06 0.30 -5.51
C HIS A 82 -10.15 0.94 -6.39
N HIS A 83 -11.23 0.20 -6.66
CA HIS A 83 -12.42 0.69 -7.35
C HIS A 83 -13.65 0.66 -6.44
N ARG A 84 -14.19 1.84 -6.08
CA ARG A 84 -15.37 1.94 -5.22
C ARG A 84 -16.64 1.58 -5.98
N ALA A 85 -17.02 0.30 -5.91
CA ALA A 85 -18.31 -0.20 -6.37
C ALA A 85 -19.13 -0.75 -5.19
N ARG A 86 -20.43 -0.43 -5.16
CA ARG A 86 -21.34 -0.89 -4.09
C ARG A 86 -21.35 -2.43 -4.06
N GLY A 87 -20.95 -3.01 -2.93
CA GLY A 87 -20.91 -4.47 -2.74
C GLY A 87 -19.63 -5.17 -3.19
N ALA A 88 -18.65 -4.45 -3.76
CA ALA A 88 -17.35 -5.04 -4.09
C ALA A 88 -16.59 -5.46 -2.81
N LYS A 89 -15.72 -6.46 -2.92
CA LYS A 89 -14.85 -6.86 -1.81
C LYS A 89 -13.59 -5.99 -1.82
N ALA A 90 -13.04 -5.73 -0.63
CA ALA A 90 -11.73 -5.09 -0.53
C ALA A 90 -10.65 -5.98 -1.15
N ASP A 91 -9.97 -5.44 -2.15
CA ASP A 91 -8.96 -6.07 -2.99
C ASP A 91 -7.57 -5.45 -2.83
N ALA A 92 -7.46 -4.33 -2.11
CA ALA A 92 -6.21 -3.70 -1.74
C ALA A 92 -5.99 -3.69 -0.22
N ARG A 93 -4.72 -3.60 0.19
CA ARG A 93 -4.30 -3.57 1.60
C ARG A 93 -3.09 -2.66 1.77
N ILE A 94 -3.00 -2.03 2.95
CA ILE A 94 -1.81 -1.35 3.47
C ILE A 94 -1.46 -1.95 4.84
N ILE A 95 -0.20 -2.27 5.06
CA ILE A 95 0.37 -2.61 6.37
C ILE A 95 1.18 -1.42 6.87
N TYR A 96 0.80 -0.89 8.02
CA TYR A 96 1.41 0.33 8.57
C TYR A 96 1.45 0.31 10.09
N ARG A 97 2.20 1.23 10.68
CA ARG A 97 2.12 1.60 12.08
C ARG A 97 2.13 3.12 12.20
N HIS A 98 1.53 3.63 13.27
CA HIS A 98 1.61 5.06 13.58
C HIS A 98 3.03 5.43 14.04
N ILE A 99 3.48 6.61 13.66
CA ILE A 99 4.71 7.27 14.13
C ILE A 99 4.35 8.70 14.53
N GLU A 100 5.27 9.43 15.18
CA GLU A 100 4.98 10.76 15.74
C GLU A 100 4.40 11.76 14.72
N THR A 101 4.83 11.70 13.46
CA THR A 101 4.46 12.66 12.41
C THR A 101 3.63 12.06 11.28
N GLY A 102 3.05 10.86 11.46
CA GLY A 102 2.26 10.20 10.43
C GLY A 102 2.28 8.68 10.54
N ILE A 103 2.54 7.99 9.42
CA ILE A 103 2.58 6.52 9.39
C ILE A 103 3.89 6.01 8.80
N HIS A 104 4.37 4.88 9.33
CA HIS A 104 5.36 4.06 8.67
C HIS A 104 4.65 2.92 7.95
N VAL A 105 4.81 2.82 6.63
CA VAL A 105 4.25 1.74 5.81
C VAL A 105 5.31 0.68 5.55
N LYS A 106 4.93 -0.57 5.79
CA LYS A 106 5.76 -1.74 5.50
C LYS A 106 5.47 -2.38 4.15
N GLY A 107 4.25 -2.20 3.67
CA GLY A 107 3.91 -2.58 2.31
C GLY A 107 2.44 -2.40 1.97
N PHE A 108 2.15 -2.38 0.67
CA PHE A 108 0.81 -2.19 0.13
C PHE A 108 0.61 -2.92 -1.20
N GLY A 109 -0.64 -3.07 -1.62
CA GLY A 109 -0.97 -3.63 -2.93
C GLY A 109 -2.13 -4.62 -2.89
N ASN A 110 -2.15 -5.56 -3.83
CA ASN A 110 -3.26 -6.49 -3.98
C ASN A 110 -3.33 -7.48 -2.80
N ARG A 111 -4.47 -7.48 -2.10
CA ARG A 111 -4.71 -8.30 -0.91
C ARG A 111 -4.64 -9.81 -1.17
N HIS A 112 -4.93 -10.25 -2.39
CA HIS A 112 -4.96 -11.67 -2.76
C HIS A 112 -3.58 -12.22 -3.10
N LYS A 113 -2.55 -11.37 -3.16
CA LYS A 113 -1.15 -11.76 -3.26
C LYS A 113 -0.38 -11.37 -1.98
N PRO A 114 -0.75 -11.96 -0.83
CA PRO A 114 -0.19 -11.55 0.46
C PRO A 114 1.28 -11.91 0.60
N GLN A 115 1.78 -12.93 -0.13
CA GLN A 115 3.18 -13.33 -0.09
C GLN A 115 4.11 -12.19 -0.49
N ASP A 116 3.64 -11.29 -1.36
CA ASP A 116 4.43 -10.16 -1.80
C ASP A 116 4.55 -9.11 -0.68
N ILE A 117 3.45 -8.80 0.01
CA ILE A 117 3.42 -7.90 1.19
C ILE A 117 4.15 -8.52 2.41
N TYR A 118 4.09 -9.85 2.59
CA TYR A 118 4.70 -10.54 3.73
C TYR A 118 6.16 -10.95 3.52
N ARG A 119 6.67 -10.98 2.28
CA ARG A 119 8.10 -11.28 2.00
C ARG A 119 9.00 -10.28 2.73
N HIS A 120 8.61 -9.01 2.73
CA HIS A 120 9.27 -7.93 3.47
C HIS A 120 9.07 -8.03 5.00
N MET A 121 8.00 -8.70 5.46
CA MET A 121 7.75 -8.91 6.90
C MET A 121 8.65 -9.96 7.56
N MET A 122 9.18 -10.91 6.79
CA MET A 122 10.07 -11.96 7.30
C MET A 122 11.56 -11.65 7.10
N ALA A 123 11.93 -10.75 6.19
CA ALA A 123 13.33 -10.40 5.89
C ALA A 123 14.01 -9.62 7.02
N GLU A 124 13.27 -8.80 7.78
CA GLU A 124 13.77 -8.10 8.99
C GLU A 124 14.08 -9.02 10.18
N ARG A 125 13.99 -10.35 10.02
CA ARG A 125 14.28 -11.35 11.07
C ARG A 125 15.71 -11.89 11.03
N THR A 126 16.61 -11.27 10.26
CA THR A 126 18.02 -11.68 10.11
C THR A 126 18.95 -10.53 10.45
#